data_AF-A0A955XUY3-F1
#
_entry.id   AF-A0A955XUY3-F1
#
_cell.length_a   1.000
_cell.length_b   1.000
_cell.length_c   1.000
_cell.angle_alpha   90.00
_cell.angle_beta   90.00
_cell.angle_gamma   90.00
#
_symmetry.space_group_name_H-M   'P 1'
#
loop_
_entity.id
_entity.type
_entity.pdbx_description
1 polymer ?
#
loop_
_entity_poly.entity_id
_entity_poly.type
_entity_poly.pdbx_seq_one_letter_code
_entity_poly.pdbx_strand_id
1 'polypeptide(L)'
;DNGADVINLSLGSPLPSRVIADAISYAHEQGVVVIAAAGNSSTSLPAYPAAFEHVIAVSATRYDRQTTFYSNYGDYIDIAAPGGDTRVDQNGDGRPDGVLQETMTQDNPAEHDFALYMGTSMAAPHVAGVAALIMANGVTHPDRVEEALLSTAVSDFDGFDQRRYGSGILSASDSAQYAGRHFQFPRVALTVLLALGALALARRSGGLSEFSHRAMVVFATFVATGVSALTVLLGWFGLGFAWLSPFGSSPLLWPRMLGLSWFVENPLWLSALPALSLYALLGSTKRAAWRAGLVALFVGIAGLLLGEAIAPTADVAWIPGAGALDRVWLLCNAAVAFMLGSVSARKA
;
A
#
# COMPACT_ATOMS: atom_id res chain seq x y z
N ASP A 1 -7.08 11.94 -8.80
CA ASP A 1 -8.15 12.95 -9.01
C ASP A 1 -9.33 12.83 -8.04
N ASN A 2 -10.05 11.71 -8.01
CA ASN A 2 -11.21 11.52 -7.11
C ASN A 2 -10.92 10.58 -5.92
N GLY A 3 -9.65 10.43 -5.55
CA GLY A 3 -9.23 9.66 -4.36
C GLY A 3 -9.36 8.14 -4.47
N ALA A 4 -9.42 7.57 -5.67
CA ALA A 4 -9.39 6.11 -5.85
C ALA A 4 -7.94 5.61 -5.71
N ASP A 5 -7.71 4.64 -4.82
CA ASP A 5 -6.42 3.94 -4.67
C ASP A 5 -6.36 2.64 -5.50
N VAL A 6 -7.51 2.03 -5.80
CA VAL A 6 -7.64 0.82 -6.62
C VAL A 6 -8.75 1.01 -7.66
N ILE A 7 -8.47 0.67 -8.92
CA ILE A 7 -9.44 0.69 -10.02
C ILE A 7 -9.64 -0.74 -10.52
N ASN A 8 -10.87 -1.26 -10.41
CA ASN A 8 -11.27 -2.54 -10.98
C ASN A 8 -11.98 -2.33 -12.32
N LEU A 9 -11.43 -2.93 -13.39
CA LEU A 9 -11.93 -2.87 -14.75
C LEU A 9 -12.41 -4.27 -15.19
N SER A 10 -13.62 -4.65 -14.76
CA SER A 10 -14.29 -5.89 -15.19
C SER A 10 -14.83 -5.82 -16.63
N LEU A 11 -14.03 -5.30 -17.56
CA LEU A 11 -14.35 -5.02 -18.95
C LEU A 11 -13.15 -5.36 -19.85
N GLY A 12 -13.37 -5.45 -21.16
CA GLY A 12 -12.28 -5.69 -22.11
C GLY A 12 -12.67 -5.49 -23.57
N SER A 13 -11.64 -5.33 -24.42
CA SER A 13 -11.69 -5.18 -25.86
C SER A 13 -10.52 -5.94 -26.51
N PRO A 14 -10.68 -6.49 -27.73
CA PRO A 14 -9.58 -7.14 -28.44
C PRO A 14 -8.54 -6.16 -28.99
N LEU A 15 -8.86 -4.85 -29.05
CA LEU A 15 -7.98 -3.84 -29.65
C LEU A 15 -7.42 -2.88 -28.60
N PRO A 16 -6.10 -2.57 -28.63
CA PRO A 16 -5.51 -1.59 -27.75
C PRO A 16 -5.91 -0.17 -28.16
N SER A 17 -6.07 0.70 -27.16
CA SER A 17 -6.24 2.15 -27.34
C SER A 17 -5.12 2.90 -26.64
N ARG A 18 -4.44 3.78 -27.38
CA ARG A 18 -3.37 4.63 -26.82
C ARG A 18 -3.90 5.55 -25.71
N VAL A 19 -5.11 6.08 -25.87
CA VAL A 19 -5.71 6.95 -24.85
C VAL A 19 -5.96 6.19 -23.55
N ILE A 20 -6.33 4.91 -23.63
CA ILE A 20 -6.51 4.07 -22.44
C ILE A 20 -5.16 3.75 -21.81
N ALA A 21 -4.14 3.42 -22.60
CA ALA A 21 -2.79 3.18 -22.09
C ALA A 21 -2.22 4.42 -21.37
N ASP A 22 -2.33 5.60 -21.96
CA ASP A 22 -1.86 6.86 -21.35
C ASP A 22 -2.62 7.14 -20.03
N ALA A 23 -3.92 6.83 -19.96
CA ALA A 23 -4.71 6.99 -18.73
C ALA A 23 -4.33 5.98 -17.63
N ILE A 24 -3.94 4.76 -17.99
CA ILE A 24 -3.44 3.74 -17.06
C ILE A 24 -2.09 4.16 -16.51
N SER A 25 -1.16 4.59 -17.37
CA SER A 25 0.13 5.12 -16.92
C SER A 25 -0.05 6.30 -15.99
N TYR A 26 -0.95 7.24 -16.31
CA TYR A 26 -1.29 8.34 -15.40
C TYR A 26 -1.82 7.84 -14.05
N ALA A 27 -2.74 6.87 -14.04
CA ALA A 27 -3.26 6.31 -12.80
C ALA A 27 -2.15 5.68 -11.95
N HIS A 28 -1.27 4.89 -12.57
CA HIS A 28 -0.13 4.27 -11.91
C HIS A 28 0.84 5.32 -11.32
N GLU A 29 1.18 6.36 -12.08
CA GLU A 29 2.00 7.49 -11.63
C GLU A 29 1.37 8.27 -10.46
N GLN A 30 0.04 8.23 -10.32
CA GLN A 30 -0.68 8.80 -9.17
C GLN A 30 -0.78 7.82 -7.97
N GLY A 31 -0.11 6.67 -8.04
CA GLY A 31 -0.11 5.67 -6.99
C GLY A 31 -1.35 4.77 -6.97
N VAL A 32 -2.06 4.65 -8.11
CA VAL A 32 -3.29 3.84 -8.22
C VAL A 32 -2.99 2.46 -8.80
N VAL A 33 -3.52 1.42 -8.16
CA VAL A 33 -3.45 0.05 -8.68
C VAL A 33 -4.59 -0.19 -9.66
N VAL A 34 -4.27 -0.60 -10.89
CA VAL A 34 -5.27 -0.93 -11.92
C VAL A 34 -5.32 -2.44 -12.10
N ILE A 35 -6.53 -3.01 -12.02
CA ILE A 35 -6.78 -4.45 -12.15
C ILE A 35 -7.85 -4.65 -13.22
N ALA A 36 -7.64 -5.60 -14.13
CA ALA A 36 -8.59 -5.85 -15.21
C ALA A 36 -8.82 -7.33 -15.50
N ALA A 37 -10.02 -7.62 -15.99
CA ALA A 37 -10.42 -8.96 -16.39
C ALA A 37 -9.72 -9.41 -17.69
N ALA A 38 -9.16 -10.63 -17.71
CA ALA A 38 -8.46 -11.17 -18.87
C ALA A 38 -9.37 -11.46 -20.09
N GLY A 39 -10.69 -11.57 -19.89
CA GLY A 39 -11.67 -11.85 -20.93
C GLY A 39 -12.19 -13.30 -20.91
N ASN A 40 -13.32 -13.51 -21.59
CA ASN A 40 -14.14 -14.73 -21.47
C ASN A 40 -14.32 -15.46 -22.81
N SER A 41 -13.28 -15.49 -23.66
CA SER A 41 -13.35 -16.04 -25.02
C SER A 41 -12.51 -17.30 -25.23
N SER A 42 -11.93 -17.87 -24.17
CA SER A 42 -11.10 -19.09 -24.21
C SER A 42 -9.96 -19.02 -25.24
N THR A 43 -9.34 -17.85 -25.37
CA THR A 43 -8.32 -17.57 -26.38
C THR A 43 -7.00 -17.14 -25.76
N SER A 44 -5.91 -17.33 -26.52
CA SER A 44 -4.59 -16.79 -26.21
C SER A 44 -4.37 -15.35 -26.68
N LEU A 45 -5.36 -14.76 -27.36
CA LEU A 45 -5.29 -13.37 -27.81
C LEU A 45 -5.36 -12.43 -26.60
N PRO A 46 -4.48 -11.41 -26.50
CA PRO A 46 -4.54 -10.40 -25.47
C PRO A 46 -5.87 -9.63 -25.48
N ALA A 47 -6.39 -9.34 -24.29
CA ALA A 47 -7.52 -8.43 -24.10
C ALA A 47 -7.05 -7.15 -23.40
N TYR A 48 -7.56 -6.01 -23.84
CA TYR A 48 -7.23 -4.70 -23.29
C TYR A 48 -8.41 -4.15 -22.48
N PRO A 49 -8.17 -3.54 -21.30
CA PRO A 49 -6.88 -3.06 -20.82
C PRO A 49 -6.00 -4.07 -20.08
N ALA A 50 -6.45 -5.31 -19.84
CA ALA A 50 -5.69 -6.30 -19.05
C ALA A 50 -4.25 -6.51 -19.54
N ALA A 51 -4.02 -6.52 -20.85
CA ALA A 51 -2.69 -6.70 -21.42
C ALA A 51 -1.83 -5.42 -21.52
N PHE A 52 -2.23 -4.31 -20.89
CA PHE A 52 -1.38 -3.12 -20.81
C PHE A 52 -0.39 -3.22 -19.64
N GLU A 53 0.74 -2.54 -19.78
CA GLU A 53 1.65 -2.29 -18.66
C GLU A 53 0.92 -1.53 -17.54
N HIS A 54 1.32 -1.78 -16.29
CA HIS A 54 0.69 -1.24 -15.08
C HIS A 54 -0.77 -1.70 -14.83
N VAL A 55 -1.21 -2.77 -15.50
CA VAL A 55 -2.48 -3.43 -15.21
C VAL A 55 -2.24 -4.86 -14.76
N ILE A 56 -2.83 -5.23 -13.63
CA ILE A 56 -2.83 -6.62 -13.16
C ILE A 56 -3.95 -7.37 -13.89
N ALA A 57 -3.59 -8.25 -14.81
CA ALA A 57 -4.50 -9.08 -15.58
C ALA A 57 -4.97 -10.30 -14.80
N VAL A 58 -6.28 -10.45 -14.67
CA VAL A 58 -6.89 -11.49 -13.83
C VAL A 58 -7.61 -12.55 -14.65
N SER A 59 -7.12 -13.79 -14.58
CA SER A 59 -7.79 -14.97 -15.10
C SER A 59 -8.74 -15.60 -14.08
N ALA A 60 -9.62 -16.50 -14.54
CA ALA A 60 -10.68 -17.08 -13.71
C ALA A 60 -10.46 -18.56 -13.41
N THR A 61 -10.66 -18.94 -12.14
CA THR A 61 -10.72 -20.33 -11.69
C THR A 61 -12.10 -20.74 -11.20
N ARG A 62 -12.35 -22.05 -11.20
CA ARG A 62 -13.46 -22.70 -10.50
C ARG A 62 -13.10 -22.95 -9.02
N TYR A 63 -14.06 -23.48 -8.27
CA TYR A 63 -13.89 -23.83 -6.85
C TYR A 63 -12.78 -24.89 -6.63
N ASP A 64 -12.57 -25.78 -7.60
CA ASP A 64 -11.57 -26.86 -7.58
C ASP A 64 -10.17 -26.42 -8.04
N ARG A 65 -9.93 -25.11 -8.12
CA ARG A 65 -8.70 -24.46 -8.61
C ARG A 65 -8.41 -24.64 -10.11
N GLN A 66 -9.23 -25.37 -10.85
CA GLN A 66 -9.05 -25.51 -12.29
C GLN A 66 -9.48 -24.23 -13.01
N THR A 67 -8.86 -23.92 -14.16
CA THR A 67 -9.31 -22.80 -14.99
C THR A 67 -10.73 -22.99 -15.48
N THR A 68 -11.47 -21.90 -15.58
CA THR A 68 -12.79 -21.93 -16.20
C THR A 68 -12.68 -22.10 -17.71
N PHE A 69 -13.70 -22.70 -18.32
CA PHE A 69 -13.73 -22.98 -19.76
C PHE A 69 -13.67 -21.71 -20.63
N TYR A 70 -14.10 -20.58 -20.08
CA TYR A 70 -14.17 -19.30 -20.79
C TYR A 70 -12.93 -18.44 -20.62
N SER A 71 -12.11 -18.64 -19.58
CA SER A 71 -11.01 -17.72 -19.27
C SER A 71 -10.04 -17.63 -20.44
N ASN A 72 -9.72 -16.40 -20.85
CA ASN A 72 -8.54 -16.19 -21.68
C ASN A 72 -7.28 -16.57 -20.91
N TYR A 73 -6.22 -16.83 -21.67
CA TYR A 73 -4.91 -17.25 -21.17
C TYR A 73 -3.81 -16.63 -22.03
N GLY A 74 -2.57 -16.68 -21.59
CA GLY A 74 -1.42 -16.15 -22.32
C GLY A 74 -0.39 -15.56 -21.37
N ASP A 75 0.67 -15.00 -21.96
CA ASP A 75 1.82 -14.52 -21.21
C ASP A 75 1.56 -13.15 -20.55
N TYR A 76 0.39 -12.56 -20.83
CA TYR A 76 -0.10 -11.31 -20.22
C TYR A 76 -0.94 -11.55 -18.96
N ILE A 77 -1.13 -12.80 -18.52
CA ILE A 77 -1.87 -13.10 -17.29
C ILE A 77 -0.93 -12.98 -16.10
N ASP A 78 -1.27 -12.13 -15.14
CA ASP A 78 -0.46 -11.92 -13.94
C ASP A 78 -0.90 -12.82 -12.79
N ILE A 79 -2.21 -12.99 -12.60
CA ILE A 79 -2.75 -13.77 -11.47
C ILE A 79 -4.12 -14.37 -11.80
N ALA A 80 -4.46 -15.46 -11.12
CA ALA A 80 -5.79 -16.06 -11.18
C ALA A 80 -6.59 -15.81 -9.89
N ALA A 81 -7.91 -15.69 -10.02
CA ALA A 81 -8.81 -15.61 -8.89
C ALA A 81 -10.15 -16.33 -9.16
N PRO A 82 -10.97 -16.60 -8.12
CA PRO A 82 -12.25 -17.26 -8.29
C PRO A 82 -13.18 -16.49 -9.24
N GLY A 83 -13.51 -17.10 -10.38
CA GLY A 83 -14.44 -16.55 -11.37
C GLY A 83 -15.72 -17.36 -11.53
N GLY A 84 -15.80 -18.57 -10.97
CA GLY A 84 -17.01 -19.40 -10.93
C GLY A 84 -17.36 -20.08 -12.26
N ASP A 85 -18.25 -21.08 -12.19
CA ASP A 85 -18.82 -21.80 -13.33
C ASP A 85 -20.28 -22.18 -13.01
N THR A 86 -21.23 -21.40 -13.51
CA THR A 86 -22.66 -21.60 -13.22
C THR A 86 -23.29 -22.78 -13.98
N ARG A 87 -22.50 -23.58 -14.69
CA ARG A 87 -22.97 -24.78 -15.43
C ARG A 87 -22.80 -26.06 -14.62
N VAL A 88 -22.10 -25.99 -13.50
CA VAL A 88 -21.77 -27.12 -12.65
C VAL A 88 -22.15 -26.82 -11.20
N ASP A 89 -22.42 -27.89 -10.46
CA ASP A 89 -22.58 -27.94 -9.01
C ASP A 89 -21.66 -29.06 -8.54
N GLN A 90 -20.39 -28.71 -8.31
CA GLN A 90 -19.34 -29.64 -7.96
C GLN A 90 -19.36 -29.97 -6.45
N ASN A 91 -19.98 -29.14 -5.63
CA ASN A 91 -20.08 -29.34 -4.18
C ASN A 91 -21.36 -30.10 -3.76
N GLY A 92 -22.34 -30.24 -4.66
CA GLY A 92 -23.58 -30.99 -4.47
C GLY A 92 -24.59 -30.30 -3.54
N ASP A 93 -24.51 -28.98 -3.39
CA ASP A 93 -25.39 -28.21 -2.50
C ASP A 93 -26.73 -27.81 -3.16
N GLY A 94 -26.93 -28.17 -4.43
CA GLY A 94 -28.12 -27.86 -5.21
C GLY A 94 -28.09 -26.46 -5.84
N ARG A 95 -26.97 -25.74 -5.79
CA ARG A 95 -26.77 -24.43 -6.41
C ARG A 95 -25.59 -24.49 -7.39
N PRO A 96 -25.62 -23.69 -8.47
CA PRO A 96 -24.45 -23.58 -9.35
C PRO A 96 -23.24 -22.95 -8.66
N ASP A 97 -22.03 -23.38 -9.04
CA ASP A 97 -20.75 -22.88 -8.50
C ASP A 97 -20.36 -21.49 -9.08
N GLY A 98 -21.27 -20.53 -9.05
CA GLY A 98 -20.99 -19.15 -9.42
C GLY A 98 -20.37 -18.34 -8.29
N VAL A 99 -19.93 -17.13 -8.62
CA VAL A 99 -19.57 -16.09 -7.65
C VAL A 99 -20.85 -15.37 -7.26
N LEU A 100 -21.22 -15.41 -5.98
CA LEU A 100 -22.37 -14.69 -5.45
C LEU A 100 -22.09 -13.19 -5.41
N GLN A 101 -22.95 -12.39 -6.02
CA GLN A 101 -22.81 -10.94 -6.06
C GLN A 101 -24.15 -10.27 -5.81
N GLU A 102 -24.11 -9.12 -5.15
CA GLU A 102 -25.23 -8.18 -5.17
C GLU A 102 -25.37 -7.61 -6.59
N THR A 103 -26.59 -7.58 -7.09
CA THR A 103 -26.94 -7.07 -8.41
C THR A 103 -28.32 -6.43 -8.36
N MET A 104 -28.71 -5.77 -9.45
CA MET A 104 -30.07 -5.26 -9.59
C MET A 104 -31.02 -6.37 -10.01
N THR A 105 -32.29 -6.28 -9.61
CA THR A 105 -33.30 -7.23 -10.11
C THR A 105 -33.54 -7.01 -11.61
N GLN A 106 -33.86 -8.08 -12.32
CA GLN A 106 -34.07 -8.02 -13.77
C GLN A 106 -35.26 -7.11 -14.15
N ASP A 107 -36.28 -7.06 -13.30
CA ASP A 107 -37.52 -6.33 -13.54
C ASP A 107 -37.48 -4.88 -13.04
N ASN A 108 -36.63 -4.56 -12.06
CA ASN A 108 -36.53 -3.22 -11.50
C ASN A 108 -35.08 -2.83 -11.13
N PRO A 109 -34.40 -1.97 -11.90
CA PRO A 109 -33.02 -1.56 -11.61
C PRO A 109 -32.86 -0.72 -10.33
N ALA A 110 -33.97 -0.32 -9.69
CA ALA A 110 -33.95 0.35 -8.38
C ALA A 110 -34.01 -0.64 -7.20
N GLU A 111 -34.18 -1.93 -7.46
CA GLU A 111 -34.18 -3.00 -6.45
C GLU A 111 -32.93 -3.86 -6.57
N HIS A 112 -32.46 -4.36 -5.43
CA HIS A 112 -31.22 -5.13 -5.30
C HIS A 112 -31.53 -6.56 -4.84
N ASP A 113 -30.81 -7.53 -5.39
CA ASP A 113 -30.87 -8.94 -5.02
C ASP A 113 -29.48 -9.60 -5.19
N PHE A 114 -29.34 -10.85 -4.78
CA PHE A 114 -28.12 -11.63 -4.95
C PHE A 114 -28.28 -12.65 -6.07
N ALA A 115 -27.31 -12.68 -6.99
CA ALA A 115 -27.25 -13.67 -8.06
C ALA A 115 -25.86 -14.29 -8.17
N LEU A 116 -25.82 -15.51 -8.71
CA LEU A 116 -24.58 -16.24 -9.00
C LEU A 116 -24.14 -15.91 -10.43
N TYR A 117 -22.97 -15.31 -10.56
CA TYR A 117 -22.37 -14.98 -11.86
C TYR A 117 -21.11 -15.81 -12.13
N MET A 118 -20.68 -15.83 -13.38
CA MET A 118 -19.36 -16.35 -13.75
C MET A 118 -18.65 -15.41 -14.73
N GLY A 119 -17.33 -15.31 -14.60
CA GLY A 119 -16.49 -14.56 -15.51
C GLY A 119 -15.15 -14.16 -14.92
N THR A 120 -14.19 -13.83 -15.78
CA THR A 120 -13.00 -13.06 -15.38
C THR A 120 -13.39 -11.69 -14.79
N SER A 121 -14.53 -11.14 -15.21
CA SER A 121 -15.18 -9.98 -14.61
C SER A 121 -15.52 -10.16 -13.12
N MET A 122 -15.72 -11.40 -12.66
CA MET A 122 -16.00 -11.75 -11.26
C MET A 122 -14.72 -12.12 -10.51
N ALA A 123 -13.68 -12.58 -11.21
CA ALA A 123 -12.35 -12.82 -10.65
C ALA A 123 -11.62 -11.51 -10.32
N ALA A 124 -11.63 -10.52 -11.23
CA ALA A 124 -10.98 -9.22 -11.06
C ALA A 124 -11.30 -8.51 -9.71
N PRO A 125 -12.57 -8.39 -9.26
CA PRO A 125 -12.88 -7.72 -8.01
C PRO A 125 -12.37 -8.44 -6.76
N HIS A 126 -12.10 -9.76 -6.81
CA HIS A 126 -11.42 -10.45 -5.70
C HIS A 126 -9.98 -9.94 -5.54
N VAL A 127 -9.26 -9.80 -6.65
CA VAL A 127 -7.89 -9.24 -6.65
C VAL A 127 -7.92 -7.78 -6.20
N ALA A 128 -8.90 -6.99 -6.65
CA ALA A 128 -9.07 -5.60 -6.21
C ALA A 128 -9.35 -5.48 -4.71
N GLY A 129 -10.17 -6.37 -4.15
CA GLY A 129 -10.43 -6.44 -2.72
C GLY A 129 -9.18 -6.77 -1.91
N VAL A 130 -8.35 -7.70 -2.38
CA VAL A 130 -7.08 -8.04 -1.71
C VAL A 130 -6.04 -6.94 -1.87
N ALA A 131 -5.97 -6.28 -3.03
CA ALA A 131 -5.13 -5.09 -3.22
C ALA A 131 -5.49 -3.99 -2.20
N ALA A 132 -6.78 -3.72 -2.00
CA ALA A 132 -7.24 -2.79 -0.98
C ALA A 132 -6.89 -3.24 0.45
N LEU A 133 -6.93 -4.55 0.74
CA LEU A 133 -6.51 -5.10 2.03
C LEU A 133 -5.00 -4.91 2.27
N ILE A 134 -4.17 -5.10 1.25
CA ILE A 134 -2.72 -4.83 1.31
C ILE A 134 -2.48 -3.33 1.58
N MET A 135 -3.18 -2.46 0.87
CA MET A 135 -3.11 -1.01 1.08
C MET A 135 -3.56 -0.59 2.47
N ALA A 136 -4.58 -1.23 3.03
CA ALA A 136 -4.98 -1.01 4.42
C ALA A 136 -3.88 -1.37 5.42
N ASN A 137 -2.95 -2.28 5.07
CA ASN A 137 -1.75 -2.56 5.87
C ASN A 137 -0.59 -1.57 5.61
N GLY A 138 -0.87 -0.45 4.92
CA GLY A 138 0.06 0.66 4.74
C GLY A 138 1.03 0.53 3.58
N VAL A 139 0.83 -0.44 2.71
CA VAL A 139 1.62 -0.62 1.48
C VAL A 139 0.78 -0.09 0.31
N THR A 140 1.01 1.16 -0.08
CA THR A 140 0.16 1.89 -1.01
C THR A 140 0.79 2.13 -2.38
N HIS A 141 2.09 1.92 -2.54
CA HIS A 141 2.74 2.03 -3.85
C HIS A 141 2.30 0.87 -4.78
N PRO A 142 1.81 1.14 -6.01
CA PRO A 142 1.24 0.12 -6.88
C PRO A 142 2.13 -1.10 -7.11
N ASP A 143 3.40 -0.88 -7.46
CA ASP A 143 4.37 -1.98 -7.67
C ASP A 143 4.56 -2.87 -6.44
N ARG A 144 4.45 -2.32 -5.22
CA ARG A 144 4.58 -3.10 -3.97
C ARG A 144 3.32 -3.89 -3.68
N VAL A 145 2.16 -3.36 -4.06
CA VAL A 145 0.89 -4.09 -3.98
C VAL A 145 0.88 -5.23 -4.97
N GLU A 146 1.29 -4.99 -6.21
CA GLU A 146 1.47 -6.02 -7.23
C GLU A 146 2.48 -7.08 -6.77
N GLU A 147 3.66 -6.68 -6.29
CA GLU A 147 4.68 -7.59 -5.76
C GLU A 147 4.12 -8.49 -4.65
N ALA A 148 3.35 -7.92 -3.70
CA ALA A 148 2.71 -8.69 -2.64
C ALA A 148 1.67 -9.69 -3.17
N LEU A 149 0.85 -9.29 -4.15
CA LEU A 149 -0.15 -10.17 -4.78
C LEU A 149 0.53 -11.33 -5.52
N LEU A 150 1.49 -11.02 -6.38
CA LEU A 150 2.12 -11.99 -7.28
C LEU A 150 3.08 -12.94 -6.54
N SER A 151 3.84 -12.44 -5.56
CA SER A 151 4.82 -13.27 -4.82
C SER A 151 4.19 -14.26 -3.85
N THR A 152 2.89 -14.11 -3.56
CA THR A 152 2.15 -14.95 -2.61
C THR A 152 1.04 -15.76 -3.28
N ALA A 153 0.88 -15.61 -4.58
CA ALA A 153 -0.07 -16.38 -5.36
C ALA A 153 0.29 -17.89 -5.25
N VAL A 154 -0.73 -18.71 -5.02
CA VAL A 154 -0.55 -20.15 -4.84
C VAL A 154 -0.34 -20.78 -6.20
N SER A 155 0.84 -21.35 -6.44
CA SER A 155 1.19 -22.04 -7.70
C SER A 155 1.49 -23.54 -7.52
N ASP A 156 1.60 -24.02 -6.28
CA ASP A 156 1.93 -25.41 -5.95
C ASP A 156 0.64 -26.26 -5.89
N PHE A 157 0.14 -26.64 -7.06
CA PHE A 157 -1.00 -27.55 -7.22
C PHE A 157 -1.01 -28.26 -8.58
N ASP A 158 -1.67 -29.41 -8.63
CA ASP A 158 -1.78 -30.21 -9.86
C ASP A 158 -2.52 -29.45 -10.96
N GLY A 159 -1.91 -29.41 -12.15
CA GLY A 159 -2.47 -28.70 -13.32
C GLY A 159 -2.15 -27.21 -13.39
N PHE A 160 -1.20 -26.71 -12.59
CA PHE A 160 -0.66 -25.37 -12.74
C PHE A 160 0.00 -25.19 -14.13
N ASP A 161 -0.40 -24.11 -14.81
CA ASP A 161 0.13 -23.66 -16.10
C ASP A 161 0.28 -22.13 -16.03
N GLN A 162 1.51 -21.64 -16.10
CA GLN A 162 1.80 -20.21 -15.95
C GLN A 162 1.00 -19.34 -16.94
N ARG A 163 0.71 -19.82 -18.15
CA ARG A 163 -0.08 -19.05 -19.13
C ARG A 163 -1.55 -18.90 -18.71
N ARG A 164 -2.02 -19.77 -17.82
CA ARG A 164 -3.40 -19.80 -17.33
C ARG A 164 -3.57 -19.11 -16.00
N TYR A 165 -2.55 -19.18 -15.14
CA TYR A 165 -2.64 -18.69 -13.77
C TYR A 165 -1.72 -17.51 -13.48
N GLY A 166 -0.84 -17.11 -14.41
CA GLY A 166 0.22 -16.15 -14.14
C GLY A 166 1.11 -16.66 -13.01
N SER A 167 1.28 -15.85 -11.96
CA SER A 167 1.99 -16.24 -10.74
C SER A 167 1.24 -17.26 -9.87
N GLY A 168 -0.06 -17.51 -10.09
CA GLY A 168 -0.85 -18.45 -9.28
C GLY A 168 -2.24 -17.96 -8.92
N ILE A 169 -2.90 -18.66 -8.01
CA ILE A 169 -4.22 -18.30 -7.48
C ILE A 169 -4.05 -17.36 -6.29
N LEU A 170 -4.79 -16.25 -6.30
CA LEU A 170 -4.83 -15.24 -5.24
C LEU A 170 -4.96 -15.84 -3.82
N SER A 171 -4.06 -15.44 -2.91
CA SER A 171 -4.13 -15.77 -1.48
C SER A 171 -4.25 -14.49 -0.63
N ALA A 172 -5.46 -14.17 -0.18
CA ALA A 172 -5.71 -12.94 0.57
C ALA A 172 -4.89 -12.86 1.87
N SER A 173 -4.77 -13.98 2.61
CA SER A 173 -4.04 -14.03 3.87
C SER A 173 -2.54 -13.86 3.68
N ASP A 174 -1.98 -14.51 2.67
CA ASP A 174 -0.53 -14.52 2.45
C ASP A 174 -0.09 -13.19 1.87
N SER A 175 -0.85 -12.61 0.93
CA SER A 175 -0.57 -11.27 0.40
C SER A 175 -0.56 -10.21 1.51
N ALA A 176 -1.55 -10.21 2.41
CA ALA A 176 -1.60 -9.25 3.51
C ALA A 176 -0.46 -9.45 4.52
N GLN A 177 -0.12 -10.70 4.86
CA GLN A 177 1.01 -11.00 5.75
C GLN A 177 2.35 -10.63 5.13
N TYR A 178 2.52 -10.89 3.84
CA TYR A 178 3.73 -10.55 3.09
C TYR A 178 3.95 -9.05 3.11
N ALA A 179 2.91 -8.25 2.84
CA ALA A 179 2.97 -6.80 2.90
C ALA A 179 3.48 -6.27 4.25
N GLY A 180 2.97 -6.82 5.35
CA GLY A 180 3.44 -6.48 6.70
C GLY A 180 4.89 -6.89 6.97
N ARG A 181 5.29 -8.11 6.58
CA ARG A 181 6.62 -8.66 6.89
C ARG A 181 7.74 -8.13 5.99
N HIS A 182 7.48 -7.94 4.70
CA HIS A 182 8.50 -7.61 3.72
C HIS A 182 8.63 -6.11 3.49
N PHE A 183 7.55 -5.34 3.68
CA PHE A 183 7.60 -3.90 3.47
C PHE A 183 7.50 -3.12 4.78
N GLN A 184 6.48 -3.36 5.61
CA GLN A 184 6.29 -2.57 6.84
C GLN A 184 7.39 -2.82 7.87
N PHE A 185 7.75 -4.07 8.15
CA PHE A 185 8.76 -4.37 9.17
C PHE A 185 10.14 -3.79 8.84
N PRO A 186 10.75 -4.01 7.66
CA PRO A 186 12.06 -3.44 7.34
C PRO A 186 12.05 -1.91 7.35
N ARG A 187 10.96 -1.29 6.85
CA ARG A 187 10.77 0.17 6.90
C ARG A 187 10.76 0.67 8.34
N VAL A 188 9.91 0.09 9.20
CA VAL A 188 9.84 0.48 10.62
C VAL A 188 11.18 0.26 11.31
N ALA A 189 11.80 -0.91 11.14
CA ALA A 189 13.07 -1.24 11.76
C ALA A 189 14.18 -0.24 11.35
N LEU A 190 14.28 0.05 10.05
CA LEU A 190 15.22 1.03 9.51
C LEU A 190 14.95 2.43 10.11
N THR A 191 13.71 2.89 10.08
CA THR A 191 13.30 4.18 10.64
C THR A 191 13.64 4.33 12.11
N VAL A 192 13.43 3.28 12.92
CA VAL A 192 13.84 3.26 14.33
C VAL A 192 15.36 3.34 14.47
N LEU A 193 16.11 2.53 13.72
CA LEU A 193 17.58 2.53 13.77
C LEU A 193 18.15 3.91 13.42
N LEU A 194 17.59 4.56 12.40
CA LEU A 194 17.99 5.88 11.95
C LEU A 194 17.64 6.96 12.98
N ALA A 195 16.44 6.93 13.55
CA ALA A 195 16.04 7.85 14.62
C ALA A 195 16.95 7.69 15.86
N LEU A 196 17.28 6.46 16.26
CA LEU A 196 18.20 6.19 17.37
C LEU A 196 19.64 6.65 17.06
N GLY A 197 20.13 6.41 15.84
CA GLY A 197 21.43 6.87 15.39
C GLY A 197 21.54 8.40 15.38
N ALA A 198 20.53 9.08 14.83
CA ALA A 198 20.42 10.53 14.86
C ALA A 198 20.34 11.06 16.29
N LEU A 199 19.60 10.40 17.19
CA LEU A 199 19.52 10.79 18.59
C LEU A 199 20.88 10.64 19.30
N ALA A 200 21.61 9.57 19.01
CA ALA A 200 22.96 9.34 19.53
C ALA A 200 23.96 10.41 19.05
N LEU A 201 23.87 10.83 17.79
CA LEU A 201 24.70 11.91 17.23
C LEU A 201 24.34 13.27 17.85
N ALA A 202 23.06 13.58 17.98
CA ALA A 202 22.59 14.81 18.62
C ALA A 202 23.01 14.89 20.10
N ARG A 203 23.19 13.76 20.80
CA ARG A 203 23.67 13.73 22.18
C ARG A 203 25.15 14.06 22.34
N ARG A 204 25.98 13.78 21.32
CA ARG A 204 27.42 14.08 21.38
C ARG A 204 27.71 15.57 21.55
N SER A 205 26.73 16.43 21.32
CA SER A 205 26.91 17.87 21.45
C SER A 205 26.81 18.42 22.88
N GLY A 206 26.51 17.58 23.88
CA GLY A 206 26.42 17.96 25.31
C GLY A 206 25.15 18.77 25.63
N GLY A 207 24.52 18.50 26.79
CA GLY A 207 23.39 19.31 27.29
C GLY A 207 22.14 18.59 27.81
N LEU A 208 22.07 17.25 27.81
CA LEU A 208 20.83 16.52 28.15
C LEU A 208 21.02 15.53 29.30
N SER A 209 20.09 15.49 30.25
CA SER A 209 20.09 14.58 31.42
C SER A 209 19.61 13.16 31.08
N GLU A 210 19.97 12.16 31.90
CA GLU A 210 19.56 10.76 31.70
C GLU A 210 18.05 10.51 31.75
N PHE A 211 17.29 11.21 32.61
CA PHE A 211 15.82 11.05 32.64
C PHE A 211 15.19 11.53 31.34
N SER A 212 15.73 12.60 30.74
CA SER A 212 15.33 13.09 29.42
C SER A 212 15.61 12.04 28.34
N HIS A 213 16.63 11.20 28.52
CA HIS A 213 17.06 10.22 27.52
C HIS A 213 15.99 9.17 27.20
N ARG A 214 15.43 8.51 28.21
CA ARG A 214 14.45 7.42 27.99
C ARG A 214 13.17 7.97 27.37
N ALA A 215 12.68 9.11 27.86
CA ALA A 215 11.53 9.80 27.30
C ALA A 215 11.77 10.25 25.85
N MET A 216 12.97 10.75 25.54
CA MET A 216 13.34 11.15 24.18
C MET A 216 13.42 9.96 23.22
N VAL A 217 13.93 8.80 23.66
CA VAL A 217 13.96 7.59 22.82
C VAL A 217 12.54 7.17 22.48
N VAL A 218 11.67 7.05 23.49
CA VAL A 218 10.27 6.66 23.27
C VAL A 218 9.57 7.65 22.36
N PHE A 219 9.73 8.95 22.59
CA PHE A 219 9.07 9.98 21.79
C PHE A 219 9.63 10.06 20.37
N ALA A 220 10.95 9.99 20.17
CA ALA A 220 11.56 10.01 18.84
C ALA A 220 11.15 8.78 18.02
N THR A 221 11.14 7.60 18.63
CA THR A 221 10.65 6.37 18.01
C THR A 221 9.17 6.47 17.64
N PHE A 222 8.34 7.01 18.54
CA PHE A 222 6.92 7.23 18.27
C PHE A 222 6.69 8.25 17.16
N VAL A 223 7.46 9.34 17.09
CA VAL A 223 7.37 10.31 15.99
C VAL A 223 7.84 9.69 14.68
N ALA A 224 8.91 8.88 14.73
CA ALA A 224 9.49 8.27 13.55
C ALA A 224 8.57 7.19 12.94
N THR A 225 7.87 6.42 13.78
CA THR A 225 7.08 5.27 13.33
C THR A 225 5.57 5.46 13.48
N GLY A 226 5.12 6.45 14.24
CA GLY A 226 3.73 6.56 14.66
C GLY A 226 3.26 5.30 15.40
N VAL A 227 2.07 4.82 15.02
CA VAL A 227 1.50 3.57 15.51
C VAL A 227 1.93 2.37 14.64
N SER A 228 2.62 2.58 13.51
CA SER A 228 3.03 1.48 12.62
C SER A 228 3.93 0.46 13.33
N ALA A 229 4.84 0.90 14.19
CA ALA A 229 5.64 -0.01 15.01
C ALA A 229 4.81 -0.88 15.96
N LEU A 230 3.73 -0.32 16.52
CA LEU A 230 2.80 -1.06 17.37
C LEU A 230 2.01 -2.07 16.54
N THR A 231 1.53 -1.70 15.36
CA THR A 231 0.79 -2.62 14.48
C THR A 231 1.64 -3.79 14.02
N VAL A 232 2.91 -3.56 13.67
CA VAL A 232 3.87 -4.61 13.31
C VAL A 232 4.12 -5.55 14.50
N LEU A 233 4.33 -4.99 15.69
CA LEU A 233 4.57 -5.78 16.90
C LEU A 233 3.36 -6.62 17.29
N LEU A 234 2.16 -6.05 17.26
CA LEU A 234 0.92 -6.76 17.56
C LEU A 234 0.63 -7.86 16.54
N GLY A 235 0.88 -7.61 15.26
CA GLY A 235 0.77 -8.61 14.20
C GLY A 235 1.64 -9.85 14.44
N TRP A 236 2.81 -9.69 15.08
CA TRP A 236 3.68 -10.81 15.44
C TRP A 236 3.05 -11.76 16.47
N PHE A 237 2.21 -11.22 17.34
CA PHE A 237 1.45 -11.99 18.34
C PHE A 237 0.06 -12.42 17.82
N GLY A 238 -0.23 -12.21 16.53
CA GLY A 238 -1.55 -12.50 15.96
C GLY A 238 -2.66 -11.57 16.47
N LEU A 239 -2.29 -10.43 17.07
CA LEU A 239 -3.22 -9.44 17.61
C LEU A 239 -3.48 -8.39 16.53
N GLY A 240 -4.61 -8.49 15.84
CA GLY A 240 -5.06 -7.51 14.85
C GLY A 240 -6.18 -6.64 15.41
N PHE A 241 -6.04 -5.31 15.32
CA PHE A 241 -7.12 -4.38 15.61
C PHE A 241 -7.51 -3.67 14.31
N ALA A 242 -8.69 -3.96 13.79
CA ALA A 242 -9.19 -3.37 12.53
C ALA A 242 -9.18 -1.83 12.58
N TRP A 243 -9.46 -1.23 13.74
CA TRP A 243 -9.42 0.22 13.93
C TRP A 243 -8.01 0.83 13.90
N LEU A 244 -6.96 0.01 14.12
CA LEU A 244 -5.56 0.43 14.02
C LEU A 244 -4.98 0.26 12.63
N SER A 245 -5.63 -0.56 11.77
CA SER A 245 -5.19 -0.81 10.39
C SER A 245 -4.88 0.49 9.62
N PRO A 246 -5.73 1.55 9.69
CA PRO A 246 -5.41 2.83 9.07
C PRO A 246 -4.03 3.39 9.51
N PHE A 247 -3.74 3.33 10.81
CA PHE A 247 -2.53 3.88 11.41
C PHE A 247 -1.30 2.95 11.28
N GLY A 248 -1.45 1.78 10.66
CA GLY A 248 -0.35 0.88 10.34
C GLY A 248 0.55 1.38 9.20
N SER A 249 0.02 2.31 8.40
CA SER A 249 0.75 3.01 7.34
C SER A 249 1.77 4.01 7.87
N SER A 250 2.64 4.48 6.97
CA SER A 250 3.55 5.59 7.27
C SER A 250 2.79 6.77 7.89
N PRO A 251 3.30 7.40 8.96
CA PRO A 251 2.72 8.63 9.50
C PRO A 251 2.52 9.74 8.46
N LEU A 252 3.28 9.71 7.35
CA LEU A 252 3.10 10.65 6.23
C LEU A 252 1.73 10.53 5.55
N LEU A 253 1.11 9.35 5.59
CA LEU A 253 -0.17 9.06 4.93
C LEU A 253 -1.40 9.30 5.82
N TRP A 254 -1.21 9.42 7.13
CA TRP A 254 -2.33 9.57 8.07
C TRP A 254 -3.24 10.77 7.80
N PRO A 255 -2.78 11.93 7.27
CA PRO A 255 -3.71 13.01 6.97
C PRO A 255 -4.74 12.64 5.89
N ARG A 256 -4.46 11.71 4.96
CA ARG A 256 -5.48 11.17 4.04
C ARG A 256 -6.65 10.56 4.81
N MET A 257 -6.36 9.89 5.92
CA MET A 257 -7.34 9.19 6.76
C MET A 257 -8.24 10.13 7.56
N LEU A 258 -7.76 11.35 7.80
CA LEU A 258 -8.52 12.41 8.45
C LEU A 258 -9.35 13.23 7.44
N GLY A 259 -9.46 12.77 6.19
CA GLY A 259 -10.10 13.53 5.12
C GLY A 259 -9.29 14.75 4.65
N LEU A 260 -8.01 14.80 5.02
CA LEU A 260 -7.07 15.86 4.67
C LEU A 260 -6.17 15.37 3.52
N SER A 261 -6.75 14.78 2.48
CA SER A 261 -6.01 14.28 1.30
C SER A 261 -5.24 15.38 0.58
N TRP A 262 -5.82 16.59 0.48
CA TRP A 262 -5.16 17.81 0.00
C TRP A 262 -3.89 18.21 0.80
N PHE A 263 -3.73 17.66 2.01
CA PHE A 263 -2.64 17.94 2.94
C PHE A 263 -1.43 17.02 2.72
N VAL A 264 -1.67 15.75 2.38
CA VAL A 264 -0.64 14.73 2.07
C VAL A 264 -0.06 14.93 0.68
N GLU A 265 -0.87 15.51 -0.20
CA GLU A 265 -0.50 15.87 -1.56
C GLU A 265 0.37 17.13 -1.65
N ASN A 266 0.66 17.81 -0.54
CA ASN A 266 1.48 19.02 -0.57
C ASN A 266 2.89 18.76 -0.02
N PRO A 267 3.95 18.84 -0.85
CA PRO A 267 5.34 18.62 -0.44
C PRO A 267 5.79 19.52 0.70
N LEU A 268 5.13 20.67 0.91
CA LEU A 268 5.44 21.62 1.98
C LEU A 268 5.13 21.04 3.37
N TRP A 269 4.12 20.19 3.52
CA TRP A 269 3.81 19.57 4.81
C TRP A 269 4.65 18.32 5.08
N LEU A 270 5.10 17.66 4.03
CA LEU A 270 6.05 16.53 4.06
C LEU A 270 7.52 17.00 4.09
N SER A 271 7.75 18.26 4.48
CA SER A 271 9.07 18.89 4.52
C SER A 271 9.51 19.17 5.96
N ALA A 272 10.69 19.76 6.12
CA ALA A 272 11.14 20.28 7.40
C ALA A 272 10.41 21.57 7.83
N LEU A 273 9.47 22.12 7.05
CA LEU A 273 8.75 23.36 7.38
C LEU A 273 7.96 23.32 8.70
N PRO A 274 7.23 22.24 9.04
CA PRO A 274 6.60 22.13 10.36
C PRO A 274 7.65 22.15 11.47
N ALA A 275 8.79 21.48 11.26
CA ALA A 275 9.88 21.47 12.21
C ALA A 275 10.53 22.86 12.37
N LEU A 276 10.76 23.57 11.26
CA LEU A 276 11.27 24.95 11.24
C LEU A 276 10.32 25.91 11.96
N SER A 277 9.03 25.81 11.69
CA SER A 277 7.99 26.64 12.32
C SER A 277 7.94 26.41 13.83
N LEU A 278 7.99 25.15 14.26
CA LEU A 278 8.01 24.81 15.68
C LEU A 278 9.30 25.26 16.36
N TYR A 279 10.45 25.16 15.67
CA TYR A 279 11.72 25.67 16.17
C TYR A 279 11.71 27.20 16.31
N ALA A 280 11.11 27.92 15.37
CA ALA A 280 10.97 29.38 15.46
C ALA A 280 10.16 29.80 16.69
N LEU A 281 9.10 29.04 17.03
CA LEU A 281 8.24 29.32 18.19
C LEU A 281 8.86 28.92 19.53
N LEU A 282 9.50 27.74 19.59
CA LEU A 282 9.89 27.10 20.85
C LEU A 282 11.40 26.94 21.03
N GLY A 283 12.22 27.19 20.01
CA GLY A 283 13.67 26.95 20.02
C GLY A 283 14.47 27.88 20.93
N SER A 284 13.83 28.92 21.48
CA SER A 284 14.40 29.83 22.50
C SER A 284 14.10 29.39 23.93
N THR A 285 13.31 28.32 24.14
CA THR A 285 12.93 27.85 25.47
C THR A 285 14.14 27.40 26.29
N LYS A 286 14.19 27.83 27.56
CA LYS A 286 15.23 27.43 28.52
C LYS A 286 14.85 26.18 29.31
N ARG A 287 13.61 25.70 29.21
CA ARG A 287 13.13 24.53 29.97
C ARG A 287 13.68 23.24 29.37
N ALA A 288 14.53 22.54 30.12
CA ALA A 288 15.19 21.30 29.67
C ALA A 288 14.21 20.26 29.08
N ALA A 289 13.04 20.06 29.70
CA ALA A 289 12.03 19.12 29.21
C ALA A 289 11.47 19.48 27.82
N TRP A 290 11.20 20.76 27.56
CA TRP A 290 10.69 21.22 26.27
C TRP A 290 11.74 21.06 25.16
N ARG A 291 13.01 21.29 25.50
CA ARG A 291 14.13 21.14 24.58
C ARG A 291 14.37 19.68 24.24
N ALA A 292 14.35 18.81 25.24
CA ALA A 292 14.40 17.36 25.06
C ALA A 292 13.27 16.89 24.13
N GLY A 293 12.04 17.40 24.33
CA GLY A 293 10.90 17.16 23.44
C GLY A 293 11.15 17.61 22.00
N LEU A 294 11.67 18.82 21.79
CA LEU A 294 12.01 19.33 20.45
C LEU A 294 13.08 18.49 19.75
N VAL A 295 14.14 18.10 20.47
CA VAL A 295 15.20 17.25 19.92
C VAL A 295 14.61 15.91 19.48
N ALA A 296 13.82 15.27 20.34
CA ALA A 296 13.20 13.98 20.02
C ALA A 296 12.20 14.09 18.87
N LEU A 297 11.42 15.18 18.79
CA LEU A 297 10.53 15.44 17.66
C LEU A 297 11.30 15.55 16.35
N PHE A 298 12.31 16.42 16.27
CA PHE A 298 13.03 16.67 15.03
C PHE A 298 13.87 15.48 14.58
N VAL A 299 14.46 14.75 15.53
CA VAL A 299 15.15 13.49 15.24
C VAL A 299 14.18 12.41 14.78
N GLY A 300 13.00 12.33 15.39
CA GLY A 300 11.95 11.41 14.94
C GLY A 300 11.48 11.72 13.51
N ILE A 301 11.24 13.00 13.20
CA ILE A 301 10.89 13.46 11.84
C ILE A 301 12.02 13.13 10.86
N ALA A 302 13.29 13.37 11.23
CA ALA A 302 14.42 13.03 10.39
C ALA A 302 14.49 11.52 10.11
N GLY A 303 14.27 10.68 11.13
CA GLY A 303 14.22 9.22 10.98
C GLY A 303 13.10 8.77 10.05
N LEU A 304 11.89 9.31 10.22
CA LEU A 304 10.74 9.03 9.35
C LEU A 304 11.05 9.35 7.88
N LEU A 305 11.48 10.59 7.60
CA LEU A 305 11.76 11.04 6.24
C LEU A 305 12.88 10.23 5.58
N LEU A 306 13.93 9.88 6.33
CA LEU A 306 15.04 9.08 5.82
C LEU A 306 14.63 7.62 5.58
N GLY A 307 13.77 7.05 6.44
CA GLY A 307 13.23 5.71 6.28
C GLY A 307 12.38 5.57 5.02
N GLU A 308 11.49 6.53 4.77
CA GLU A 308 10.66 6.57 3.55
C GLU A 308 11.49 6.80 2.28
N ALA A 309 12.56 7.60 2.36
CA ALA A 309 13.45 7.81 1.22
C ALA A 309 14.22 6.53 0.80
N ILE A 310 14.51 5.63 1.74
CA ILE A 310 15.29 4.40 1.50
C ILE A 310 14.39 3.21 1.18
N ALA A 311 13.27 3.08 1.89
CA ALA A 311 12.34 1.96 1.77
C ALA A 311 10.89 2.48 1.60
N PRO A 312 10.56 3.05 0.43
CA PRO A 312 9.26 3.68 0.21
C PRO A 312 8.15 2.62 0.21
N THR A 313 7.11 2.89 1.00
CA THR A 313 5.85 2.14 0.95
C THR A 313 4.71 2.94 0.32
N ALA A 314 4.98 4.19 -0.05
CA ALA A 314 4.04 5.15 -0.61
C ALA A 314 4.79 6.22 -1.42
N ASP A 315 4.11 6.81 -2.40
CA ASP A 315 4.64 7.94 -3.16
C ASP A 315 4.29 9.29 -2.51
N VAL A 316 5.20 10.26 -2.65
CA VAL A 316 4.93 11.66 -2.36
C VAL A 316 4.32 12.30 -3.60
N ALA A 317 3.00 12.41 -3.61
CA ALA A 317 2.29 13.06 -4.70
C ALA A 317 2.82 14.50 -4.94
N TRP A 318 2.78 14.94 -6.19
CA TRP A 318 3.15 16.30 -6.67
C TRP A 318 4.64 16.63 -6.83
N ILE A 319 5.55 15.67 -6.63
CA ILE A 319 6.94 15.81 -7.08
C ILE A 319 7.06 15.14 -8.46
N PRO A 320 7.29 15.90 -9.56
CA PRO A 320 7.41 15.32 -10.89
C PRO A 320 8.57 14.30 -10.95
N GLY A 321 8.36 13.14 -11.59
CA GLY A 321 9.39 12.11 -11.77
C GLY A 321 9.45 11.05 -10.68
N ALA A 322 8.27 10.52 -10.30
CA ALA A 322 8.02 9.44 -9.34
C ALA A 322 9.24 8.52 -9.15
N GLY A 323 9.83 8.57 -7.96
CA GLY A 323 10.86 7.63 -7.51
C GLY A 323 12.28 8.21 -7.32
N ALA A 324 12.72 9.23 -8.05
CA ALA A 324 14.07 9.80 -7.86
C ALA A 324 14.06 11.15 -7.14
N LEU A 325 13.20 12.08 -7.61
CA LEU A 325 13.18 13.46 -7.11
C LEU A 325 12.48 13.57 -5.75
N ASP A 326 11.49 12.72 -5.50
CA ASP A 326 10.82 12.55 -4.21
C ASP A 326 11.79 12.05 -3.13
N ARG A 327 12.65 11.06 -3.45
CA ARG A 327 13.66 10.55 -2.53
C ARG A 327 14.69 11.62 -2.19
N VAL A 328 15.17 12.37 -3.18
CA VAL A 328 16.10 13.48 -2.95
C VAL A 328 15.44 14.56 -2.07
N TRP A 329 14.18 14.90 -2.34
CA TRP A 329 13.41 15.83 -1.52
C TRP A 329 13.29 15.37 -0.06
N LEU A 330 12.92 14.11 0.17
CA LEU A 330 12.82 13.51 1.51
C LEU A 330 14.17 13.51 2.23
N LEU A 331 15.27 13.16 1.54
CA LEU A 331 16.62 13.19 2.10
C LEU A 331 17.06 14.60 2.51
N CYS A 332 16.81 15.60 1.67
CA CYS A 332 17.12 17.00 1.99
C CYS A 332 16.35 17.47 3.23
N ASN A 333 15.06 17.14 3.32
CA ASN A 333 14.24 17.52 4.47
C ASN A 333 14.61 16.76 5.75
N ALA A 334 14.99 15.49 5.63
CA ALA A 334 15.54 14.71 6.74
C ALA A 334 16.80 15.37 7.31
N ALA A 335 17.70 15.85 6.44
CA ALA A 335 18.91 16.54 6.85
C ALA A 335 18.61 17.85 7.60
N VAL A 336 17.64 18.65 7.13
CA VAL A 336 17.22 19.87 7.81
C VAL A 336 16.62 19.58 9.19
N ALA A 337 15.71 18.60 9.29
CA ALA A 337 15.14 18.19 10.57
C ALA A 337 16.23 17.73 11.56
N PHE A 338 17.20 16.94 11.08
CA PHE A 338 18.34 16.51 11.89
C PHE A 338 19.20 17.68 12.38
N MET A 339 19.47 18.67 11.51
CA MET A 339 20.21 19.88 11.88
C MET A 339 19.49 20.65 12.99
N LEU A 340 18.17 20.82 12.89
CA LEU A 340 17.36 21.48 13.93
C LEU A 340 17.40 20.73 15.27
N GLY A 341 17.33 19.40 15.23
CA GLY A 341 17.50 18.56 16.42
C GLY A 341 18.87 18.77 17.08
N SER A 342 19.94 18.77 16.28
CA SER A 342 21.31 18.99 16.74
C SER A 342 21.53 20.38 17.34
N VAL A 343 20.97 21.43 16.73
CA VAL A 343 21.05 22.80 17.27
C VAL A 343 20.26 22.93 18.58
N SER A 344 19.09 22.28 18.67
CA SER A 344 18.27 22.26 19.88
C SER A 344 18.96 21.58 21.05
N ALA A 345 19.75 20.53 20.77
CA ALA A 345 20.55 19.80 21.74
C ALA A 345 21.76 20.62 22.26
N ARG A 346 22.50 21.33 21.38
CA ARG A 346 23.68 22.13 21.77
C ARG A 346 23.41 23.25 22.76
N LYS A 347 22.24 23.85 22.68
CA LYS A 347 21.88 24.96 23.57
C LYS A 347 21.45 24.43 24.97
N ALA A 348 21.26 23.10 25.15
CA ALA A 348 20.62 22.48 26.32
C ALA A 348 21.53 22.37 27.53
#